data_AF-A0A853D188-F1
#
_entry.id   AF-A0A853D188-F1
#
_cell.length_a   1.000
_cell.length_b   1.000
_cell.length_c   1.000
_cell.angle_alpha   90.00
_cell.angle_beta   90.00
_cell.angle_gamma   90.00
#
_symmetry.space_group_name_H-M   'P 1'
#
loop_
_entity.id
_entity.type
_entity.pdbx_description
1 polymer ?
#
loop_
_entity_poly.entity_id
_entity_poly.type
_entity_poly.pdbx_seq_one_letter_code
_entity_poly.pdbx_strand_id
1 'polypeptide(L)'
;MVGWRVLATPPSSLRAVMKRLSKRLAIAIACLLAFSGCSSAENPDEAVPIIPTASAKGWADEFEEARRRATTDFERKALEDDRISDAEFAEMESAFTTCMRERNVTFRGFRPGGGYEFRPGRGTTTAEANGIADECSASSGLDTVGSLYFLMKRNPQNLDEDAIMAACLVRKKAVPPTYSAADVARDTLGQTYPFSDKTRGEKALEECSHDPLGLLDKQTR
;
A
#
# COMPACT_ATOMS: atom_id res chain seq x y z
N MET A 1 -7.49 25.77 10.75
CA MET A 1 -7.75 24.33 10.95
C MET A 1 -7.07 23.59 9.83
N VAL A 2 -5.87 23.07 10.07
CA VAL A 2 -5.06 22.35 9.07
C VAL A 2 -4.61 21.05 9.74
N GLY A 3 -5.17 19.93 9.28
CA GLY A 3 -4.73 18.59 9.69
C GLY A 3 -3.54 18.19 8.83
N TRP A 4 -2.43 17.83 9.44
CA TRP A 4 -1.26 17.27 8.76
C TRP A 4 -1.18 15.77 9.06
N ARG A 5 -1.09 14.99 7.98
CA ARG A 5 -0.75 13.56 7.98
C ARG A 5 0.73 13.41 8.35
N VAL A 6 1.05 12.51 9.28
CA VAL A 6 2.43 12.13 9.60
C VAL A 6 2.74 10.84 8.86
N LEU A 7 3.75 10.89 7.99
CA LEU A 7 4.31 9.72 7.31
C LEU A 7 5.29 9.02 8.27
N ALA A 8 5.10 7.72 8.47
CA ALA A 8 6.04 6.89 9.24
C ALA A 8 7.40 6.83 8.54
N THR A 9 8.49 7.07 9.29
CA THR A 9 9.87 6.94 8.79
C THR A 9 10.39 5.52 8.95
N PRO A 10 11.09 4.93 7.96
CA PRO A 10 11.65 3.58 8.07
C PRO A 10 12.95 3.52 8.90
N PRO A 11 13.28 2.35 9.49
CA PRO A 11 14.41 2.18 10.41
C PRO A 11 15.79 2.17 9.75
N SER A 12 16.79 2.49 10.58
CA SER A 12 18.12 3.04 10.28
C SER A 12 19.22 2.05 9.87
N SER A 13 18.91 0.83 9.43
CA SER A 13 19.93 -0.22 9.21
C SER A 13 20.56 -0.29 7.80
N LEU A 14 20.13 0.53 6.84
CA LEU A 14 20.61 0.45 5.44
C LEU A 14 21.87 1.27 5.11
N ARG A 15 22.46 2.01 6.07
CA ARG A 15 23.61 2.90 5.79
C ARG A 15 24.99 2.23 5.76
N ALA A 16 25.10 0.92 6.00
CA ALA A 16 26.40 0.30 6.32
C ALA A 16 27.07 -0.57 5.25
N VAL A 17 26.45 -0.87 4.09
CA VAL A 17 27.04 -1.86 3.15
C VAL A 17 27.74 -1.25 1.92
N MET A 18 27.54 0.02 1.57
CA MET A 18 28.06 0.59 0.31
C MET A 18 29.36 1.40 0.43
N LYS A 19 30.31 0.95 1.25
CA LYS A 19 31.68 1.51 1.25
C LYS A 19 32.72 0.41 1.32
N ARG A 20 33.10 -0.16 0.17
CA ARG A 20 34.46 -0.66 -0.15
C ARG A 20 34.48 -1.18 -1.59
N LEU A 21 35.67 -1.10 -2.20
CA LEU A 21 36.06 -1.46 -3.59
C LEU A 21 35.91 -0.30 -4.59
N SER A 22 36.77 0.72 -4.60
CA SER A 22 38.22 0.77 -4.86
C SER A 22 38.64 0.53 -6.33
N LYS A 23 38.74 1.64 -7.07
CA LYS A 23 39.84 2.09 -7.95
C LYS A 23 40.69 1.06 -8.73
N ARG A 24 40.95 1.43 -10.01
CA ARG A 24 41.85 0.91 -11.07
C ARG A 24 41.03 0.17 -12.14
N LEU A 25 41.12 0.44 -13.44
CA LEU A 25 42.27 0.83 -14.27
C LEU A 25 41.76 1.50 -15.58
N ALA A 26 42.47 2.50 -16.07
CA ALA A 26 42.23 3.13 -17.37
C ALA A 26 42.92 2.34 -18.49
N ILE A 27 42.21 2.05 -19.59
CA ILE A 27 42.78 1.78 -20.92
C ILE A 27 41.84 2.39 -21.97
N ALA A 28 42.38 3.30 -22.78
CA ALA A 28 41.73 3.91 -23.93
C ALA A 28 41.98 3.07 -25.19
N ILE A 29 40.93 2.76 -25.96
CA ILE A 29 41.04 2.40 -27.38
C ILE A 29 39.87 3.06 -28.11
N ALA A 30 40.19 3.98 -29.01
CA ALA A 30 39.31 4.53 -30.02
C ALA A 30 39.36 3.64 -31.27
N CYS A 31 38.22 3.26 -31.83
CA CYS A 31 38.08 2.85 -33.22
C CYS A 31 36.62 3.03 -33.69
N LEU A 32 36.46 3.88 -34.71
CA LEU A 32 35.23 4.11 -35.46
C LEU A 32 34.79 2.85 -36.21
N LEU A 33 33.50 2.50 -36.12
CA LEU A 33 32.78 1.82 -37.20
C LEU A 33 31.32 2.29 -37.23
N ALA A 34 30.90 2.73 -38.42
CA ALA A 34 29.57 3.19 -38.76
C ALA A 34 28.54 2.05 -38.66
N PHE A 35 27.42 2.30 -38.00
CA PHE A 35 26.20 1.50 -38.13
C PHE A 35 25.09 2.38 -38.70
N SER A 36 24.67 2.05 -39.91
CA SER A 36 23.37 2.41 -40.47
C SER A 36 22.28 1.79 -39.60
N GLY A 37 21.55 2.61 -38.86
CA GLY A 37 20.36 2.21 -38.10
C GLY A 37 19.11 2.70 -38.80
N CYS A 38 18.29 1.75 -39.27
CA CYS A 38 17.03 1.98 -39.95
C CYS A 38 16.04 2.71 -39.03
N SER A 39 15.48 3.83 -39.50
CA SER A 39 14.34 4.49 -38.86
C SER A 39 13.10 3.63 -39.06
N SER A 40 12.67 2.90 -38.03
CA SER A 40 11.29 2.46 -37.93
C SER A 40 10.55 3.52 -37.12
N ALA A 41 9.75 4.32 -37.81
CA ALA A 41 8.76 5.17 -37.19
C ALA A 41 7.67 4.27 -36.60
N GLU A 42 7.78 3.95 -35.31
CA GLU A 42 6.69 3.39 -34.54
C GLU A 42 5.67 4.51 -34.32
N ASN A 43 4.45 4.32 -34.82
CA ASN A 43 3.33 5.20 -34.56
C ASN A 43 3.06 5.26 -33.05
N PRO A 44 3.09 6.44 -32.41
CA PRO A 44 2.83 6.54 -30.98
C PRO A 44 1.33 6.74 -30.76
N ASP A 45 0.48 5.76 -31.05
CA ASP A 45 -0.95 5.87 -30.74
C ASP A 45 -1.64 4.49 -30.75
N GLU A 46 -1.24 3.62 -29.82
CA GLU A 46 -2.21 2.71 -29.18
C GLU A 46 -1.65 2.30 -27.82
N ALA A 47 -2.06 3.01 -26.77
CA ALA A 47 -1.81 2.58 -25.40
C ALA A 47 -2.59 1.27 -25.19
N VAL A 48 -1.92 0.14 -25.37
CA VAL A 48 -2.47 -1.17 -25.00
C VAL A 48 -2.86 -1.10 -23.53
N PRO A 49 -4.12 -1.36 -23.17
CA PRO A 49 -4.52 -1.40 -21.78
C PRO A 49 -3.67 -2.45 -21.06
N ILE A 50 -2.83 -2.02 -20.11
CA ILE A 50 -2.13 -2.93 -19.22
C ILE A 50 -3.19 -3.55 -18.33
N ILE A 51 -3.64 -4.77 -18.66
CA ILE A 51 -4.52 -5.55 -17.81
C ILE A 51 -3.63 -6.19 -16.73
N PRO A 52 -3.81 -5.86 -15.44
CA PRO A 52 -3.05 -6.49 -14.36
C PRO A 52 -3.34 -7.99 -14.34
N THR A 53 -2.29 -8.81 -14.32
CA THR A 53 -2.42 -10.27 -14.27
C THR A 53 -2.55 -10.75 -12.83
N ALA A 54 -3.41 -11.72 -12.59
CA ALA A 54 -3.58 -12.34 -11.28
C ALA A 54 -2.36 -13.16 -10.87
N SER A 55 -2.05 -13.15 -9.57
CA SER A 55 -1.04 -14.04 -8.99
C SER A 55 -1.50 -15.49 -9.07
N ALA A 56 -0.68 -16.36 -9.67
CA ALA A 56 -0.95 -17.81 -9.72
C ALA A 56 -0.99 -18.45 -8.33
N LYS A 57 -0.37 -17.82 -7.32
CA LYS A 57 -0.36 -18.27 -5.92
C LYS A 57 -1.48 -17.65 -5.08
N GLY A 58 -2.26 -16.72 -5.63
CA GLY A 58 -3.16 -15.90 -4.81
C GLY A 58 -2.41 -15.22 -3.67
N TRP A 59 -2.95 -15.30 -2.46
CA TRP A 59 -2.44 -14.65 -1.23
C TRP A 59 -1.46 -15.49 -0.39
N ALA A 60 -1.00 -16.65 -0.90
CA ALA A 60 -0.25 -17.62 -0.09
C ALA A 60 1.06 -17.08 0.49
N ASP A 61 1.82 -16.29 -0.27
CA ASP A 61 3.10 -15.74 0.18
C ASP A 61 2.88 -14.71 1.31
N GLU A 62 1.79 -13.92 1.25
CA GLU A 62 1.41 -12.94 2.27
C GLU A 62 0.94 -13.61 3.57
N PHE A 63 0.17 -14.70 3.48
CA PHE A 63 -0.23 -15.48 4.65
C PHE A 63 0.96 -16.15 5.33
N GLU A 64 1.92 -16.67 4.57
CA GLU A 64 3.12 -17.25 5.17
C GLU A 64 3.95 -16.20 5.92
N GLU A 65 4.11 -15.01 5.32
CA GLU A 65 4.77 -13.88 5.98
C GLU A 65 3.99 -13.40 7.21
N ALA A 66 2.66 -13.38 7.17
CA ALA A 66 1.84 -13.05 8.32
C ALA A 66 2.01 -14.07 9.46
N ARG A 67 2.06 -15.38 9.16
CA ARG A 67 2.33 -16.42 10.16
C ARG A 67 3.69 -16.25 10.82
N ARG A 68 4.73 -15.87 10.07
CA ARG A 68 6.07 -15.60 10.62
C ARG A 68 6.08 -14.40 11.58
N ARG A 69 5.21 -13.41 11.34
CA ARG A 69 5.11 -12.18 12.14
C ARG A 69 4.09 -12.26 13.28
N ALA A 70 3.22 -13.27 13.29
CA ALA A 70 2.16 -13.42 14.28
C ALA A 70 2.70 -13.46 15.71
N THR A 71 2.22 -12.55 16.56
CA THR A 71 2.68 -12.41 17.95
C THR A 71 1.66 -12.98 18.94
N THR A 72 0.39 -12.98 18.58
CA THR A 72 -0.73 -13.42 19.42
C THR A 72 -1.28 -14.79 19.03
N ASP A 73 -1.96 -15.47 19.96
CA ASP A 73 -2.65 -16.74 19.68
C ASP A 73 -3.82 -16.54 18.71
N PHE A 74 -4.49 -15.40 18.80
CA PHE A 74 -5.53 -15.01 17.85
C PHE A 74 -5.00 -14.96 16.42
N GLU A 75 -3.88 -14.24 16.18
CA GLU A 75 -3.27 -14.18 14.85
C GLU A 75 -2.86 -15.56 14.35
N ARG A 76 -2.21 -16.37 15.19
CA ARG A 76 -1.80 -17.73 14.80
C ARG A 76 -2.97 -18.57 14.32
N LYS A 77 -4.10 -18.51 15.02
CA LYS A 77 -5.32 -19.25 14.69
C LYS A 77 -5.99 -18.71 13.42
N ALA A 78 -6.14 -17.38 13.31
CA ALA A 78 -6.81 -16.74 12.17
C ALA A 78 -6.05 -16.90 10.85
N LEU A 79 -4.77 -17.29 10.90
CA LEU A 79 -3.92 -17.48 9.73
C LEU A 79 -3.74 -18.95 9.33
N GLU A 80 -4.45 -19.90 9.94
CA GLU A 80 -4.27 -21.34 9.69
C GLU A 80 -4.78 -21.80 8.32
N ASP A 81 -5.87 -21.22 7.82
CA ASP A 81 -6.60 -21.70 6.63
C ASP A 81 -6.38 -20.84 5.36
N ASP A 82 -5.40 -19.92 5.40
CA ASP A 82 -5.12 -18.94 4.33
C ASP A 82 -6.33 -18.09 3.93
N ARG A 83 -7.28 -17.85 4.85
CA ARG A 83 -8.47 -17.02 4.59
C ARG A 83 -8.99 -16.34 5.85
N ILE A 84 -8.99 -15.01 5.87
CA ILE A 84 -9.63 -14.27 6.97
C ILE A 84 -11.16 -14.23 6.78
N SER A 85 -11.88 -14.81 7.73
CA SER A 85 -13.34 -14.78 7.79
C SER A 85 -13.88 -13.48 8.41
N ASP A 86 -15.16 -13.17 8.17
CA ASP A 86 -15.84 -12.05 8.84
C ASP A 86 -15.87 -12.21 10.37
N ALA A 87 -15.89 -13.44 10.88
CA ALA A 87 -15.88 -13.72 12.31
C ALA A 87 -14.52 -13.41 12.94
N GLU A 88 -13.41 -13.80 12.30
CA GLU A 88 -12.06 -13.46 12.74
C GLU A 88 -11.81 -11.95 12.65
N PHE A 89 -12.31 -11.31 11.59
CA PHE A 89 -12.25 -9.86 11.50
C PHE A 89 -13.03 -9.17 12.64
N ALA A 90 -14.23 -9.66 12.97
CA ALA A 90 -15.03 -9.12 14.08
C ALA A 90 -14.36 -9.33 15.45
N GLU A 91 -13.67 -10.45 15.67
CA GLU A 91 -12.88 -10.70 16.88
C GLU A 91 -11.71 -9.70 16.99
N MET A 92 -10.96 -9.49 15.90
CA MET A 92 -9.91 -8.47 15.81
C MET A 92 -10.45 -7.06 16.09
N GLU A 93 -11.55 -6.67 15.43
CA GLU A 93 -12.17 -5.35 15.61
C GLU A 93 -12.62 -5.12 17.06
N SER A 94 -13.15 -6.15 17.71
CA SER A 94 -13.53 -6.12 19.13
C SER A 94 -12.31 -5.89 20.04
N ALA A 95 -11.21 -6.60 19.79
CA ALA A 95 -9.95 -6.43 20.51
C ALA A 95 -9.37 -5.02 20.30
N PHE A 96 -9.32 -4.54 19.06
CA PHE A 96 -8.86 -3.20 18.71
C PHE A 96 -9.69 -2.11 19.40
N THR A 97 -11.02 -2.22 19.30
CA THR A 97 -11.96 -1.26 19.92
C THR A 97 -11.83 -1.22 21.43
N THR A 98 -11.68 -2.39 22.07
CA THR A 98 -11.48 -2.50 23.52
C THR A 98 -10.18 -1.83 23.94
N CYS A 99 -9.09 -2.15 23.25
CA CYS A 99 -7.78 -1.56 23.49
C CYS A 99 -7.79 -0.02 23.40
N MET A 100 -8.44 0.53 22.36
CA MET A 100 -8.56 1.99 22.18
C MET A 100 -9.37 2.62 23.32
N ARG A 101 -10.50 2.01 23.66
CA ARG A 101 -11.41 2.50 24.72
C ARG A 101 -10.73 2.55 26.08
N GLU A 102 -10.01 1.50 26.45
CA GLU A 102 -9.28 1.42 27.73
C GLU A 102 -8.22 2.51 27.87
N ARG A 103 -7.74 3.04 26.74
CA ARG A 103 -6.75 4.11 26.67
C ARG A 103 -7.35 5.47 26.32
N ASN A 104 -8.64 5.65 26.59
CA ASN A 104 -9.37 6.91 26.41
C ASN A 104 -9.38 7.39 24.94
N VAL A 105 -9.34 6.47 23.98
CA VAL A 105 -9.50 6.77 22.55
C VAL A 105 -10.78 6.13 22.03
N THR A 106 -11.65 6.92 21.40
CA THR A 106 -12.92 6.40 20.85
C THR A 106 -12.73 6.00 19.39
N PHE A 107 -12.79 4.70 19.11
CA PHE A 107 -12.88 4.17 17.75
C PHE A 107 -14.21 4.57 17.08
N ARG A 108 -14.18 4.89 15.78
CA ARG A 108 -15.35 5.35 15.00
C ARG A 108 -15.72 4.42 13.85
N GLY A 109 -15.02 3.30 13.69
CA GLY A 109 -15.28 2.31 12.65
C GLY A 109 -14.23 2.32 11.54
N PHE A 110 -14.22 1.21 10.80
CA PHE A 110 -13.44 1.06 9.58
C PHE A 110 -14.18 1.63 8.37
N ARG A 111 -13.41 2.10 7.40
CA ARG A 111 -13.83 2.38 6.03
C ARG A 111 -13.69 1.10 5.19
N PRO A 112 -14.41 0.97 4.06
CA PRO A 112 -14.37 -0.24 3.25
C PRO A 112 -12.96 -0.72 2.82
N GLY A 113 -12.00 0.19 2.64
CA GLY A 113 -10.60 -0.11 2.27
C GLY A 113 -9.63 -0.28 3.44
N GLY A 114 -10.13 -0.38 4.67
CA GLY A 114 -9.32 -0.66 5.87
C GLY A 114 -8.77 0.54 6.63
N GLY A 115 -8.81 1.74 6.04
CA GLY A 115 -8.59 2.97 6.80
C GLY A 115 -9.65 3.12 7.90
N TYR A 116 -9.32 3.75 9.02
CA TYR A 116 -10.26 3.91 10.12
C TYR A 116 -10.22 5.31 10.73
N GLU A 117 -11.25 5.61 11.53
CA GLU A 117 -11.36 6.86 12.26
C GLU A 117 -11.37 6.64 13.76
N PHE A 118 -10.79 7.59 14.50
CA PHE A 118 -10.87 7.63 15.96
C PHE A 118 -10.86 9.06 16.46
N ARG A 119 -11.21 9.24 17.73
CA ARG A 119 -11.16 10.54 18.42
C ARG A 119 -10.44 10.41 19.76
N PRO A 120 -9.46 11.28 20.05
CA PRO A 120 -8.88 11.36 21.39
C PRO A 120 -9.96 11.73 22.41
N GLY A 121 -9.90 11.11 23.58
CA GLY A 121 -10.69 11.52 24.73
C GLY A 121 -10.15 12.80 25.36
N ARG A 122 -10.83 13.29 26.39
CA ARG A 122 -10.42 14.50 27.12
C ARG A 122 -9.05 14.28 27.76
N GLY A 123 -8.13 15.22 27.56
CA GLY A 123 -6.78 15.16 28.14
C GLY A 123 -5.79 14.33 27.32
N THR A 124 -6.23 13.63 26.28
CA THR A 124 -5.37 12.91 25.34
C THR A 124 -5.10 13.80 24.13
N THR A 125 -3.83 14.05 23.84
CA THR A 125 -3.42 14.79 22.63
C THR A 125 -3.58 13.91 21.38
N THR A 126 -3.59 14.54 20.20
CA THR A 126 -3.62 13.78 18.93
C THR A 126 -2.39 12.88 18.77
N ALA A 127 -1.20 13.34 19.19
CA ALA A 127 0.03 12.55 19.07
C ALA A 127 -0.02 11.29 19.95
N GLU A 128 -0.49 11.43 21.19
CA GLU A 128 -0.69 10.28 22.09
C GLU A 128 -1.75 9.32 21.54
N ALA A 129 -2.87 9.84 21.02
CA ALA A 129 -3.91 9.01 20.44
C ALA A 129 -3.43 8.23 19.20
N ASN A 130 -2.54 8.81 18.38
CA ASN A 130 -1.91 8.09 17.28
C ASN A 130 -1.02 6.95 17.79
N GLY A 131 -0.16 7.21 18.78
CA GLY A 131 0.68 6.15 19.38
C GLY A 131 -0.14 5.03 20.01
N ILE A 132 -1.24 5.36 20.67
CA ILE A 132 -2.20 4.38 21.20
C ILE A 132 -2.82 3.56 20.06
N ALA A 133 -3.20 4.21 18.95
CA ALA A 133 -3.76 3.52 17.79
C ALA A 133 -2.74 2.55 17.17
N ASP A 134 -1.48 2.96 17.02
CA ASP A 134 -0.40 2.11 16.50
C ASP A 134 -0.20 0.88 17.42
N GLU A 135 -0.10 1.09 18.73
CA GLU A 135 0.05 0.00 19.70
C GLU A 135 -1.17 -0.93 19.74
N CYS A 136 -2.38 -0.38 19.65
CA CYS A 136 -3.60 -1.19 19.58
C CYS A 136 -3.70 -1.96 18.27
N SER A 137 -3.22 -1.40 17.16
CA SER A 137 -3.25 -2.06 15.86
C SER A 137 -2.36 -3.31 15.89
N ALA A 138 -1.16 -3.18 16.44
CA ALA A 138 -0.23 -4.29 16.60
C ALA A 138 -0.78 -5.36 17.57
N SER A 139 -1.30 -4.98 18.74
CA SER A 139 -1.71 -5.95 19.77
C SER A 139 -3.04 -6.65 19.50
N SER A 140 -3.92 -6.06 18.70
CA SER A 140 -5.21 -6.67 18.33
C SER A 140 -5.13 -7.59 17.11
N GLY A 141 -4.02 -7.57 16.36
CA GLY A 141 -3.91 -8.25 15.07
C GLY A 141 -4.46 -7.44 13.89
N LEU A 142 -4.73 -6.14 14.05
CA LEU A 142 -5.16 -5.28 12.94
C LEU A 142 -4.05 -5.16 11.87
N ASP A 143 -2.79 -5.02 12.28
CA ASP A 143 -1.64 -4.89 11.35
C ASP A 143 -1.37 -6.18 10.52
N THR A 144 -1.99 -7.29 10.89
CA THR A 144 -1.84 -8.61 10.26
C THR A 144 -3.18 -9.08 9.71
N VAL A 145 -4.03 -9.65 10.56
CA VAL A 145 -5.35 -10.22 10.22
C VAL A 145 -6.25 -9.17 9.58
N GLY A 146 -6.34 -7.98 10.20
CA GLY A 146 -7.17 -6.90 9.66
C GLY A 146 -6.67 -6.38 8.31
N SER A 147 -5.36 -6.18 8.17
CA SER A 147 -4.73 -5.77 6.92
C SER A 147 -5.01 -6.76 5.79
N LEU A 148 -4.79 -8.06 6.00
CA LEU A 148 -5.08 -9.09 5.02
C LEU A 148 -6.56 -9.12 4.63
N TYR A 149 -7.48 -9.00 5.60
CA TYR A 149 -8.92 -8.95 5.33
C TYR A 149 -9.30 -7.85 4.33
N PHE A 150 -8.81 -6.62 4.55
CA PHE A 150 -9.13 -5.50 3.66
C PHE A 150 -8.43 -5.60 2.30
N LEU A 151 -7.18 -6.05 2.29
CA LEU A 151 -6.43 -6.29 1.06
C LEU A 151 -7.11 -7.33 0.17
N MET A 152 -7.52 -8.46 0.74
CA MET A 152 -8.26 -9.51 0.03
C MET A 152 -9.62 -9.02 -0.46
N LYS A 153 -10.34 -8.19 0.31
CA LYS A 153 -11.63 -7.63 -0.15
C LYS A 153 -11.48 -6.68 -1.34
N ARG A 154 -10.47 -5.81 -1.33
CA ARG A 154 -10.25 -4.84 -2.43
C ARG A 154 -9.53 -5.45 -3.64
N ASN A 155 -8.77 -6.54 -3.43
CA ASN A 155 -7.95 -7.23 -4.44
C ASN A 155 -8.04 -8.77 -4.29
N PRO A 156 -9.21 -9.39 -4.53
CA PRO A 156 -9.43 -10.81 -4.23
C PRO A 156 -8.56 -11.76 -5.09
N GLN A 157 -8.07 -11.30 -6.23
CA GLN A 157 -7.24 -12.10 -7.14
C GLN A 157 -5.73 -11.93 -6.89
N ASN A 158 -5.35 -11.15 -5.87
CA ASN A 158 -3.97 -10.71 -5.63
C ASN A 158 -3.28 -10.24 -6.92
N LEU A 159 -3.93 -9.30 -7.62
CA LEU A 159 -3.34 -8.59 -8.75
C LEU A 159 -2.17 -7.75 -8.25
N ASP A 160 -1.22 -7.43 -9.13
CA ASP A 160 -0.15 -6.47 -8.83
C ASP A 160 -0.74 -5.14 -8.32
N GLU A 161 -0.43 -4.81 -7.06
CA GLU A 161 -0.98 -3.65 -6.35
C GLU A 161 -0.62 -2.32 -7.02
N ASP A 162 0.63 -2.19 -7.49
CA ASP A 162 1.10 -0.98 -8.17
C ASP A 162 0.41 -0.85 -9.53
N ALA A 163 0.17 -1.96 -10.23
CA ALA A 163 -0.53 -1.97 -11.51
C ALA A 163 -2.00 -1.56 -11.37
N ILE A 164 -2.74 -2.09 -10.38
CA ILE A 164 -4.15 -1.71 -10.16
C ILE A 164 -4.27 -0.26 -9.66
N MET A 165 -3.30 0.21 -8.88
CA MET A 165 -3.21 1.61 -8.45
C MET A 165 -2.97 2.55 -9.63
N ALA A 166 -1.99 2.25 -10.49
CA ALA A 166 -1.71 3.03 -11.69
C ALA A 166 -2.94 3.12 -12.59
N ALA A 167 -3.58 1.97 -12.86
CA ALA A 167 -4.78 1.91 -13.67
C ALA A 167 -5.93 2.74 -13.07
N CYS A 168 -6.10 2.73 -11.74
CA CYS A 168 -7.11 3.54 -11.08
C CYS A 168 -6.85 5.05 -11.21
N LEU A 169 -5.62 5.49 -10.96
CA LEU A 169 -5.22 6.89 -11.05
C LEU A 169 -5.38 7.43 -12.48
N VAL A 170 -5.02 6.63 -13.48
CA VAL A 170 -5.22 6.95 -14.90
C VAL A 170 -6.71 7.07 -15.22
N ARG A 171 -7.55 6.12 -14.80
CA ARG A 171 -9.02 6.18 -15.02
C ARG A 171 -9.64 7.42 -14.40
N LYS A 172 -9.16 7.86 -13.23
CA LYS A 172 -9.60 9.09 -12.56
C LYS A 172 -9.00 10.37 -13.15
N LYS A 173 -8.12 10.25 -14.16
CA LYS A 173 -7.39 11.36 -14.80
C LYS A 173 -6.55 12.17 -13.81
N ALA A 174 -6.05 11.52 -12.76
CA ALA A 174 -5.19 12.15 -11.75
C ALA A 174 -3.74 12.26 -12.24
N VAL A 175 -3.33 11.32 -13.10
CA VAL A 175 -1.98 11.17 -13.67
C VAL A 175 -2.08 10.97 -15.19
N PRO A 176 -0.97 11.11 -15.94
CA PRO A 176 -0.96 10.90 -17.39
C PRO A 176 -1.35 9.46 -17.80
N PRO A 177 -1.90 9.23 -19.00
CA PRO A 177 -2.28 7.89 -19.47
C PRO A 177 -1.14 6.86 -19.52
N THR A 178 0.11 7.32 -19.60
CA THR A 178 1.31 6.49 -19.64
C THR A 178 1.82 6.10 -18.24
N TYR A 179 1.13 6.52 -17.17
CA TYR A 179 1.53 6.22 -15.79
C TYR A 179 1.38 4.72 -15.50
N SER A 180 2.44 4.12 -14.96
CA SER A 180 2.62 2.68 -14.84
C SER A 180 2.81 2.20 -13.39
N ALA A 181 2.83 0.89 -13.18
CA ALA A 181 3.15 0.29 -11.88
C ALA A 181 4.52 0.75 -11.35
N ALA A 182 5.54 0.81 -12.23
CA ALA A 182 6.87 1.29 -11.87
C ALA A 182 6.87 2.76 -11.42
N ASP A 183 5.96 3.57 -11.95
CA ASP A 183 5.78 4.94 -11.51
C ASP A 183 5.15 5.02 -10.12
N VAL A 184 4.14 4.18 -9.83
CA VAL A 184 3.54 4.08 -8.48
C VAL A 184 4.60 3.67 -7.46
N ALA A 185 5.40 2.64 -7.75
CA ALA A 185 6.46 2.17 -6.86
C ALA A 185 7.46 3.30 -6.52
N ARG A 186 7.92 4.03 -7.55
CA ARG A 186 8.84 5.17 -7.38
C ARG A 186 8.21 6.30 -6.59
N ASP A 187 7.00 6.73 -6.96
CA ASP A 187 6.39 7.94 -6.43
C ASP A 187 5.80 7.72 -5.04
N THR A 188 5.46 6.48 -4.66
CA THR A 188 5.10 6.12 -3.28
C THR A 188 6.27 6.29 -2.32
N LEU A 189 7.47 5.83 -2.70
CA LEU A 189 8.67 6.00 -1.89
C LEU A 189 9.07 7.48 -1.77
N GLY A 190 8.95 8.23 -2.87
CA GLY A 190 9.28 9.66 -2.91
C GLY A 190 8.18 10.58 -2.37
N GLN A 191 6.94 10.08 -2.24
CA GLN A 191 5.73 10.88 -2.04
C GLN A 191 5.60 12.00 -3.09
N THR A 192 5.94 11.68 -4.35
CA THR A 192 6.16 12.64 -5.45
C THR A 192 5.24 12.39 -6.64
N TYR A 193 3.98 12.09 -6.36
CA TYR A 193 2.99 11.81 -7.41
C TYR A 193 2.83 13.00 -8.38
N PRO A 194 2.83 12.78 -9.70
CA PRO A 194 2.81 13.84 -10.72
C PRO A 194 1.38 14.34 -11.00
N PHE A 195 0.68 14.79 -9.96
CA PHE A 195 -0.69 15.28 -10.10
C PHE A 195 -0.72 16.64 -10.81
N SER A 196 -1.49 16.71 -11.90
CA SER A 196 -1.74 17.97 -12.62
C SER A 196 -2.58 18.96 -11.81
N ASP A 197 -3.53 18.44 -11.02
CA ASP A 197 -4.30 19.14 -10.00
C ASP A 197 -4.06 18.43 -8.68
N LYS A 198 -3.42 19.13 -7.73
CA LYS A 198 -3.01 18.54 -6.45
C LYS A 198 -4.20 18.03 -5.63
N THR A 199 -5.25 18.84 -5.47
CA THR A 199 -6.40 18.48 -4.63
C THR A 199 -7.18 17.31 -5.22
N ARG A 200 -7.41 17.33 -6.54
CA ARG A 200 -8.07 16.21 -7.23
C ARG A 200 -7.19 14.96 -7.23
N GLY A 201 -5.89 15.12 -7.39
CA GLY A 201 -4.92 14.04 -7.38
C GLY A 201 -4.83 13.36 -6.03
N GLU A 202 -4.72 14.11 -4.94
CA GLU A 202 -4.71 13.59 -3.57
C GLU A 202 -6.01 12.84 -3.24
N LYS A 203 -7.16 13.38 -3.65
CA LYS A 203 -8.45 12.69 -3.50
C LYS A 203 -8.48 11.39 -4.31
N ALA A 204 -8.03 11.42 -5.56
CA ALA A 204 -7.98 10.23 -6.41
C ALA A 204 -7.04 9.17 -5.84
N LEU A 205 -5.90 9.57 -5.27
CA LEU A 205 -4.98 8.68 -4.57
C LEU A 205 -5.66 8.02 -3.39
N GLU A 206 -6.34 8.78 -2.53
CA GLU A 206 -7.08 8.21 -1.39
C GLU A 206 -8.15 7.22 -1.85
N GLU A 207 -8.96 7.57 -2.85
CA GLU A 207 -9.98 6.68 -3.40
C GLU A 207 -9.38 5.41 -4.01
N CYS A 208 -8.29 5.54 -4.78
CA CYS A 208 -7.62 4.40 -5.40
C CYS A 208 -6.90 3.52 -4.37
N SER A 209 -6.31 4.09 -3.32
CA SER A 209 -5.74 3.31 -2.23
C SER A 209 -6.80 2.54 -1.45
N HIS A 210 -8.04 3.01 -1.39
CA HIS A 210 -9.12 2.27 -0.74
C HIS A 210 -9.73 1.19 -1.64
N ASP A 211 -10.03 1.52 -2.90
CA ASP A 211 -10.72 0.62 -3.83
C ASP A 211 -10.19 0.77 -5.27
N PRO A 212 -8.98 0.26 -5.57
CA PRO A 212 -8.35 0.44 -6.88
C PRO A 212 -9.11 -0.28 -8.00
N LEU A 213 -9.94 -1.27 -7.66
CA LEU A 213 -10.71 -2.07 -8.61
C LEU A 213 -12.20 -1.65 -8.67
N GLY A 214 -12.67 -0.79 -7.77
CA GLY A 214 -14.07 -0.39 -7.71
C GLY A 214 -15.00 -1.55 -7.31
N LEU A 215 -14.56 -2.44 -6.42
CA LEU A 215 -15.28 -3.63 -5.97
C LEU A 215 -16.12 -3.36 -4.71
N LEU A 216 -15.68 -2.44 -3.86
CA LEU A 216 -16.27 -2.23 -2.53
C LEU A 216 -17.55 -1.39 -2.59
N ASP A 217 -17.59 -0.39 -3.46
CA ASP A 217 -18.77 0.47 -3.69
C ASP A 217 -19.95 -0.27 -4.37
N LYS A 218 -19.69 -1.44 -4.94
CA LYS A 218 -20.71 -2.26 -5.63
C LYS A 218 -21.40 -3.26 -4.69
N GLN A 219 -20.85 -3.51 -3.51
CA GLN A 219 -21.41 -4.45 -2.53
C GLN A 219 -22.45 -3.80 -1.60
N THR A 220 -22.57 -2.48 -1.65
CA THR A 220 -23.54 -1.68 -0.86
C THR A 220 -24.76 -1.20 -1.68
N ARG A 221 -24.95 -1.72 -2.90
CA ARG A 221 -26.12 -1.44 -3.75
C ARG A 221 -26.94 -2.68 -4.04
#